data_AF-A0A1X4J229-F1
#
_entry.id   AF-A0A1X4J229-F1
#
_cell.length_a   1.000
_cell.length_b   1.000
_cell.length_c   1.000
_cell.angle_alpha   90.00
_cell.angle_beta   90.00
_cell.angle_gamma   90.00
#
_symmetry.space_group_name_H-M   'P 1'
#
loop_
_entity.id
_entity.type
_entity.pdbx_description
1 polymer ?
#
loop_
_entity_poly.entity_id
_entity_poly.type
_entity_poly.pdbx_seq_one_letter_code
_entity_poly.pdbx_strand_id
1 'polypeptide(L)' 'MSTLLMAAGIVLIVEGLVFALAPSRVEDILRMLAALPLEARRLLGLIALAGGTFLIFLARYLSGL' A
#
# COMPACT_ATOMS: atom_id res chain seq x y z
N MET A 1 5.44 10.84 -17.58
CA MET A 1 6.35 9.66 -17.54
C MET A 1 7.26 9.67 -16.31
N SER A 2 7.87 10.81 -15.95
CA SER A 2 8.68 10.93 -14.72
C SER A 2 7.93 10.56 -13.43
N THR A 3 6.68 10.99 -13.27
CA THR A 3 5.86 10.70 -12.07
C THR A 3 5.62 9.20 -11.84
N LEU A 4 5.50 8.42 -12.91
CA LEU A 4 5.32 6.96 -12.80
C LEU A 4 6.59 6.29 -12.28
N LEU A 5 7.76 6.68 -12.79
CA LEU A 5 9.05 6.20 -12.31
C LEU A 5 9.27 6.58 -10.84
N MET A 6 8.91 7.80 -10.45
CA MET A 6 8.99 8.26 -9.07
C MET A 6 8.08 7.44 -8.15
N ALA A 7 6.81 7.23 -8.54
CA ALA A 7 5.87 6.43 -7.77
C ALA A 7 6.36 4.99 -7.61
N ALA A 8 6.85 4.37 -8.70
CA ALA A 8 7.41 3.02 -8.66
C ALA A 8 8.65 2.94 -7.75
N GLY A 9 9.56 3.91 -7.83
CA GLY A 9 10.76 3.97 -6.99
C GLY A 9 10.43 4.09 -5.51
N ILE A 10 9.47 4.96 -5.14
CA ILE A 10 9.03 5.10 -3.74
C ILE A 10 8.41 3.81 -3.23
N VAL A 11 7.53 3.16 -4.01
CA VAL A 11 6.93 1.87 -3.64
C VAL A 11 8.01 0.81 -3.40
N LEU A 12 9.00 0.70 -4.29
CA LEU A 12 10.12 -0.23 -4.13
C LEU A 12 10.95 0.03 -2.87
N ILE A 13 11.22 1.31 -2.55
CA ILE A 13 11.95 1.67 -1.33
C ILE A 13 11.16 1.25 -0.09
N VAL A 14 9.87 1.60 -0.03
CA VAL A 14 9.03 1.30 1.14
C VAL A 14 8.87 -0.21 1.34
N GLU A 15 8.52 -0.95 0.29
CA GLU A 15 8.40 -2.41 0.33
C GLU A 15 9.74 -3.07 0.70
N GLY A 16 10.83 -2.65 0.05
CA GLY A 16 12.18 -3.15 0.33
C GLY A 16 12.62 -2.93 1.78
N LEU A 17 12.27 -1.78 2.39
CA LEU A 17 12.55 -1.51 3.79
C LEU A 17 11.80 -2.45 4.73
N VAL A 18 10.53 -2.75 4.43
CA VAL A 18 9.73 -3.70 5.22
C VAL A 18 10.39 -5.09 5.18
N PHE A 19 10.82 -5.54 3.99
CA PHE A 19 11.53 -6.81 3.84
C PHE A 19 12.90 -6.83 4.51
N ALA A 20 13.66 -5.73 4.43
CA ALA A 20 15.01 -5.65 4.98
C ALA A 20 15.03 -5.54 6.52
N LEU A 21 14.10 -4.78 7.10
CA LEU A 21 14.12 -4.45 8.53
C LEU A 21 13.25 -5.36 9.39
N ALA A 22 12.17 -5.92 8.83
CA ALA A 22 11.22 -6.74 9.58
C ALA A 22 10.71 -7.97 8.81
N PRO A 23 11.60 -8.82 8.27
CA PRO A 23 11.21 -9.96 7.44
C PRO A 23 10.25 -10.93 8.14
N SER A 24 10.46 -11.22 9.43
CA SER A 24 9.58 -12.12 10.21
C SER A 24 8.18 -11.55 10.42
N ARG A 25 8.03 -10.22 10.53
CA ARG A 25 6.72 -9.59 10.68
C ARG A 25 5.86 -9.71 9.43
N VAL A 26 6.50 -9.73 8.26
CA VAL A 26 5.79 -9.95 6.99
C VAL A 26 5.13 -11.33 6.97
N GLU A 27 5.84 -12.37 7.40
CA GLU A 27 5.27 -13.71 7.47
C GLU A 27 4.08 -13.79 8.42
N ASP A 28 4.17 -13.16 9.59
CA ASP A 28 3.05 -13.13 10.55
C ASP A 28 1.83 -12.41 9.98
N ILE A 29 2.02 -11.25 9.33
CA ILE A 29 0.95 -10.50 8.67
C ILE A 29 0.33 -11.33 7.55
N LEU A 30 1.14 -12.03 6.74
CA LEU A 30 0.64 -12.90 5.68
C LEU A 30 -0.17 -14.07 6.23
N ARG A 31 0.24 -14.68 7.34
CA ARG A 31 -0.53 -15.73 8.02
C ARG A 31 -1.85 -15.21 8.54
N MET A 32 -1.86 -14.01 9.14
CA MET A 32 -3.09 -13.36 9.59
C MET A 32 -4.04 -13.07 8.42
N LEU A 33 -3.53 -12.49 7.33
CA LEU A 33 -4.30 -12.25 6.11
C LEU A 33 -4.82 -13.55 5.50
N ALA A 34 -4.01 -14.62 5.53
CA ALA A 34 -4.39 -15.94 5.05
C ALA A 34 -5.41 -16.67 5.94
N ALA A 35 -5.63 -16.21 7.17
CA ALA A 35 -6.71 -16.70 8.04
C ALA A 35 -8.04 -15.98 7.79
N LEU A 36 -8.04 -14.81 7.13
CA LEU A 36 -9.26 -14.07 6.84
C LEU A 36 -10.11 -14.75 5.75
N PRO A 37 -11.46 -14.68 5.82
CA PRO A 37 -12.32 -15.12 4.73
C PRO A 37 -12.12 -14.26 3.48
N LEU A 38 -12.42 -14.82 2.31
CA LEU A 38 -12.17 -14.18 1.00
C LEU A 38 -12.83 -12.80 0.88
N GLU A 39 -14.04 -12.65 1.41
CA GLU A 39 -14.80 -11.39 1.41
C GLU A 39 -14.09 -10.30 2.21
N ALA A 40 -13.56 -10.63 3.40
CA ALA A 40 -12.81 -9.69 4.22
C ALA A 40 -11.50 -9.26 3.53
N ARG A 41 -10.80 -10.20 2.86
CA ARG A 41 -9.59 -9.85 2.08
C ARG A 41 -9.91 -8.90 0.93
N ARG A 42 -11.02 -9.14 0.22
CA ARG A 42 -11.49 -8.24 -0.85
C ARG A 42 -11.83 -6.85 -0.30
N LEU A 43 -12.55 -6.80 0.82
CA LEU A 43 -12.92 -5.54 1.45
C LEU A 43 -11.69 -4.74 1.89
N LEU A 44 -10.69 -5.39 2.51
CA LEU A 44 -9.41 -4.76 2.85
C LEU A 44 -8.71 -4.17 1.62
N GLY A 45 -8.66 -4.91 0.51
CA GLY A 45 -8.10 -4.42 -0.75
C GLY A 45 -8.86 -3.21 -1.31
N LEU A 46 -10.20 -3.24 -1.25
CA LEU A 46 -11.03 -2.11 -1.70
C LEU A 46 -10.84 -0.87 -0.82
N ILE A 47 -10.73 -1.04 0.49
CA ILE A 47 -10.44 0.06 1.43
C ILE A 47 -9.07 0.66 1.14
N ALA A 48 -8.04 -0.17 0.93
CA ALA A 48 -6.70 0.30 0.58
C ALA A 48 -6.68 1.07 -0.75
N LEU A 49 -7.38 0.56 -1.77
CA LEU A 49 -7.52 1.22 -3.08
C LEU A 49 -8.23 2.58 -2.95
N ALA A 50 -9.38 2.60 -2.29
CA ALA A 50 -10.18 3.81 -2.11
C ALA A 50 -9.45 4.85 -1.27
N GLY A 51 -8.83 4.42 -0.17
CA GLY A 51 -8.01 5.26 0.71
C GLY A 51 -6.80 5.84 -0.01
N GLY A 52 -6.05 5.02 -0.75
CA GLY A 52 -4.90 5.49 -1.54
C GLY A 52 -5.31 6.52 -2.60
N THR A 53 -6.41 6.25 -3.30
CA THR A 53 -6.96 7.18 -4.31
C THR A 53 -7.43 8.50 -3.67
N PHE A 54 -8.09 8.42 -2.51
CA PHE A 54 -8.54 9.58 -1.74
C PHE A 54 -7.35 10.41 -1.25
N LEU A 55 -6.28 9.78 -0.77
CA LEU A 55 -5.06 10.49 -0.35
C LEU A 55 -4.39 11.22 -1.52
N ILE A 56 -4.32 10.60 -2.70
CA ILE A 56 -3.80 11.27 -3.91
C ILE A 56 -4.68 12.46 -4.27
N PHE A 57 -6.01 12.31 -4.24
CA PHE A 57 -6.94 13.39 -4.48
C PHE A 57 -6.76 14.54 -3.49
N LEU A 58 -6.65 14.23 -2.19
CA LEU A 58 -6.45 15.22 -1.13
C LEU A 58 -5.10 15.93 -1.28
N ALA A 59 -4.03 15.21 -1.60
CA ALA A 59 -2.72 15.81 -1.85
C ALA A 59 -2.76 16.81 -3.02
N ARG A 60 -3.48 16.48 -4.09
CA ARG A 60 -3.69 17.41 -5.21
C ARG A 60 -4.50 18.63 -4.80
N TYR A 61 -5.61 18.40 -4.10
CA TYR A 61 -6.46 19.48 -3.60
C TYR A 61 -5.69 20.46 -2.71
N LEU A 62 -4.88 19.95 -1.77
CA LEU A 62 -4.07 20.77 -0.86
C LEU A 62 -2.89 21.47 -1.55
N SER A 63 -2.34 20.87 -2.61
CA SER A 63 -1.24 21.48 -3.38
C SER A 63 -1.71 22.54 -4.39
N GLY A 64 -3.02 22.80 -4.49
CA GLY A 64 -3.58 23.83 -5.36
C GLY A 64 -3.46 23.52 -6.86
N LEU A 65 -3.25 22.25 -7.21
CA LEU A 65 -3.10 21.72 -8.57
C LEU A 65 -4.34 20.96 -9.06
#